data_AF-A0A519SWP9-F1
#
_entry.id   AF-A0A519SWP9-F1
#
_cell.length_a   1.000
_cell.length_b   1.000
_cell.length_c   1.000
_cell.angle_alpha   90.00
_cell.angle_beta   90.00
_cell.angle_gamma   90.00
#
_symmetry.space_group_name_H-M   'P 1'
#
loop_
_entity.id
_entity.type
_entity.pdbx_description
1 polymer ?
#
loop_
_entity_poly.entity_id
_entity_poly.type
_entity_poly.pdbx_seq_one_letter_code
_entity_poly.pdbx_strand_id
1 'polypeptide(L)'
;MISEDNLMKELISLDWDFSDSKTESLHSIHPYPAKFIPEIPRCLIQNLPIPSNTIILDPFCGSGVTLVESQRAGIESIGIDLNPIATLLSTVKTQELSPQFLEIALKVFSKCATYKKGVIIPPIPNLDHWFKKSVQEGITILLTEINKIKDERIANALRFCVSSIIVRVSNQESDTRYAAVENHLERNDVFSLFKLSAEKLWNAKMHNQLEVPSRIINKDSLQLTKADIGKKVGLVITSPPYPNAYEYWLYHKYRMWWLGFDPLEVKESEIGARAHYFKKNHQTADDFIIQMEKLLRSLASLCAKGAFVCFVIGQSKIHGEIIENEKIIANAALKGGLTHIATIKRMIRSGRKSFNLSHARIKEEFIVILQKQ
;
A
#
# COMPACT_ATOMS: atom_id res chain seq x y z
N MET A 1 1.15 15.17 -31.81
CA MET A 1 0.99 15.59 -30.40
C MET A 1 -0.46 15.99 -30.23
N ILE A 2 -1.18 15.35 -29.30
CA ILE A 2 -2.51 15.79 -28.89
C ILE A 2 -2.32 17.14 -28.18
N SER A 3 -3.13 18.16 -28.47
CA SER A 3 -3.06 19.43 -27.72
C SER A 3 -3.48 19.20 -26.27
N GLU A 4 -2.91 19.94 -25.32
CA GLU A 4 -3.27 19.82 -23.89
C GLU A 4 -4.80 19.95 -23.68
N ASP A 5 -5.45 20.86 -24.40
CA ASP A 5 -6.91 21.05 -24.39
C ASP A 5 -7.70 19.81 -24.86
N ASN A 6 -7.17 19.04 -25.82
CA ASN A 6 -7.84 17.85 -26.30
C ASN A 6 -7.64 16.67 -25.35
N LEU A 7 -6.44 16.51 -24.80
CA LEU A 7 -6.17 15.49 -23.77
C LEU A 7 -7.06 15.72 -22.53
N MET A 8 -7.24 16.97 -22.13
CA MET A 8 -8.12 17.34 -21.03
C MET A 8 -9.57 16.95 -21.26
N LYS A 9 -10.11 17.23 -22.45
CA LYS A 9 -11.48 16.85 -22.81
C LYS A 9 -11.65 15.33 -22.81
N GLU A 10 -10.68 14.60 -23.34
CA GLU A 10 -10.69 13.13 -23.33
C GLU A 10 -10.70 12.60 -21.90
N LEU A 11 -9.78 13.04 -21.03
CA LEU A 11 -9.70 12.58 -19.64
C LEU A 11 -10.97 12.86 -18.84
N ILE A 12 -11.58 14.04 -19.00
CA ILE A 12 -12.83 14.42 -18.32
C ILE A 12 -14.01 13.58 -18.81
N SER A 13 -13.99 13.11 -20.06
CA SER A 13 -15.07 12.30 -20.64
C SER A 13 -15.09 10.84 -20.19
N LEU A 14 -14.02 10.35 -19.56
CA LEU A 14 -13.91 8.97 -19.09
C LEU A 14 -14.76 8.72 -17.84
N ASP A 15 -15.26 7.49 -17.68
CA ASP A 15 -15.89 7.05 -16.44
C ASP A 15 -14.83 6.76 -15.37
N TRP A 16 -14.70 7.67 -14.40
CA TRP A 16 -13.82 7.51 -13.26
C TRP A 16 -14.50 6.87 -12.04
N ASP A 17 -15.82 6.65 -12.07
CA ASP A 17 -16.53 5.98 -10.99
C ASP A 17 -16.40 4.45 -11.10
N PHE A 18 -16.21 3.95 -12.32
CA PHE A 18 -16.03 2.53 -12.66
C PHE A 18 -17.14 1.68 -12.06
N SER A 19 -18.38 2.05 -12.38
CA SER A 19 -19.60 1.49 -11.80
C SER A 19 -19.63 -0.04 -11.84
N ASP A 20 -19.18 -0.63 -12.94
CA ASP A 20 -19.41 -2.04 -13.24
C ASP A 20 -18.20 -2.94 -12.93
N SER A 21 -17.16 -2.36 -12.34
CA SER A 21 -15.92 -3.10 -12.10
C SER A 21 -16.02 -4.13 -10.96
N LYS A 22 -15.32 -5.26 -11.12
CA LYS A 22 -15.30 -6.35 -10.16
C LYS A 22 -13.95 -6.40 -9.46
N THR A 23 -13.96 -6.67 -8.15
CA THR A 23 -12.72 -6.85 -7.39
C THR A 23 -11.95 -8.05 -7.90
N GLU A 24 -10.74 -7.79 -8.38
CA GLU A 24 -9.88 -8.85 -8.90
C GLU A 24 -9.23 -9.70 -7.79
N SER A 25 -8.98 -10.97 -8.10
CA SER A 25 -8.43 -11.95 -7.15
C SER A 25 -7.04 -11.53 -6.62
N LEU A 26 -6.16 -11.01 -7.48
CA LEU A 26 -4.80 -10.62 -7.09
C LEU A 26 -4.76 -9.38 -6.18
N HIS A 27 -5.75 -8.48 -6.24
CA HIS A 27 -5.80 -7.31 -5.35
C HIS A 27 -6.47 -7.60 -3.99
N SER A 28 -7.04 -8.80 -3.83
CA SER A 28 -7.82 -9.22 -2.65
C SER A 28 -7.18 -10.36 -1.84
N ILE A 29 -5.95 -10.79 -2.18
CA ILE A 29 -5.22 -11.86 -1.48
C ILE A 29 -4.68 -11.48 -0.10
N HIS A 30 -4.61 -10.18 0.22
CA HIS A 30 -4.21 -9.69 1.54
C HIS A 30 -5.05 -8.48 1.97
N PRO A 31 -5.53 -8.44 3.23
CA PRO A 31 -6.23 -7.29 3.77
C PRO A 31 -5.26 -6.11 4.01
N TYR A 32 -5.35 -5.12 3.13
CA TYR A 32 -4.63 -3.86 3.22
C TYR A 32 -5.60 -2.73 2.88
N PRO A 33 -6.10 -1.96 3.86
CA PRO A 33 -7.05 -0.87 3.63
C PRO A 33 -6.45 0.32 2.89
N ALA A 34 -7.31 1.28 2.56
CA ALA A 34 -6.98 2.58 1.98
C ALA A 34 -6.15 2.46 0.68
N LYS A 35 -6.64 1.60 -0.23
CA LYS A 35 -6.11 1.42 -1.59
C LYS A 35 -7.08 2.06 -2.57
N PHE A 36 -6.58 2.68 -3.64
CA PHE A 36 -7.41 2.93 -4.82
C PHE A 36 -7.64 1.64 -5.61
N ILE A 37 -8.68 1.67 -6.44
CA ILE A 37 -9.09 0.55 -7.28
C ILE A 37 -8.17 0.42 -8.50
N PRO A 38 -7.92 -0.79 -9.05
CA PRO A 38 -6.99 -1.02 -10.16
C PRO A 38 -7.35 -0.29 -11.46
N GLU A 39 -8.62 0.06 -11.64
CA GLU A 39 -9.11 0.72 -12.85
C GLU A 39 -8.55 2.14 -12.99
N ILE A 40 -8.24 2.83 -11.88
CA ILE A 40 -7.64 4.18 -11.92
C ILE A 40 -6.26 4.15 -12.57
N PRO A 41 -5.25 3.42 -12.05
CA PRO A 41 -3.94 3.37 -12.68
C PRO A 41 -4.02 2.76 -14.09
N ARG A 42 -4.88 1.75 -14.32
CA ARG A 42 -5.09 1.20 -15.68
C ARG A 42 -5.53 2.27 -16.67
N CYS A 43 -6.54 3.05 -16.31
CA CYS A 43 -7.08 4.12 -17.13
C CYS A 43 -6.02 5.22 -17.39
N LEU A 44 -5.29 5.62 -16.36
CA LEU A 44 -4.21 6.61 -16.48
C LEU A 44 -3.09 6.12 -17.41
N ILE A 45 -2.65 4.86 -17.28
CA ILE A 45 -1.60 4.27 -18.12
C ILE A 45 -2.04 4.19 -19.59
N GLN A 46 -3.32 3.91 -19.85
CA GLN A 46 -3.85 3.76 -21.20
C GLN A 46 -4.08 5.10 -21.92
N ASN A 47 -4.38 6.17 -21.19
CA ASN A 47 -4.84 7.43 -21.78
C ASN A 47 -3.83 8.59 -21.66
N LEU A 48 -2.78 8.47 -20.85
CA LEU A 48 -1.73 9.48 -20.76
C LEU A 48 -0.51 9.08 -21.61
N PRO A 49 0.07 10.01 -22.39
CA PRO A 49 1.28 9.70 -23.15
C PRO A 49 2.46 9.52 -22.19
N ILE A 50 3.14 8.38 -22.30
CA ILE A 50 4.31 8.04 -21.48
C ILE A 50 5.56 8.20 -22.36
N PRO A 51 6.52 9.07 -21.97
CA PRO A 51 7.78 9.22 -22.71
C PRO A 51 8.51 7.88 -22.89
N SER A 52 9.13 7.66 -24.05
CA SER A 52 9.85 6.41 -24.33
C SER A 52 11.07 6.22 -23.41
N ASN A 53 11.45 4.96 -23.19
CA ASN A 53 12.57 4.58 -22.32
C ASN A 53 12.46 5.16 -20.88
N THR A 54 11.25 5.21 -20.34
CA THR A 54 10.98 5.59 -18.95
C THR A 54 10.32 4.46 -18.18
N ILE A 55 10.05 4.70 -16.90
CA ILE A 55 9.35 3.79 -15.99
C ILE A 55 8.11 4.45 -15.38
N ILE A 56 7.23 3.64 -14.81
CA ILE A 56 6.17 4.10 -13.90
C ILE A 56 6.69 4.12 -12.46
N LEU A 57 6.37 5.17 -11.70
CA LEU A 57 6.73 5.29 -10.29
C LEU A 57 5.48 5.41 -9.42
N ASP A 58 5.45 4.70 -8.31
CA ASP A 58 4.50 4.92 -7.22
C ASP A 58 5.27 5.22 -5.92
N PRO A 59 5.41 6.49 -5.50
CA PRO A 59 6.12 6.84 -4.28
C PRO A 59 5.38 6.47 -3.00
N PHE A 60 4.17 5.90 -3.04
CA PHE A 60 3.46 5.41 -1.85
C PHE A 60 2.75 4.11 -2.23
N CYS A 61 3.53 3.11 -2.64
CA CYS A 61 3.02 2.00 -3.42
C CYS A 61 2.02 1.12 -2.66
N GLY A 62 2.02 1.14 -1.32
CA GLY A 62 1.08 0.39 -0.50
C GLY A 62 1.12 -1.10 -0.86
N SER A 63 -0.03 -1.67 -1.21
CA SER A 63 -0.09 -3.07 -1.68
C SER A 63 0.30 -3.27 -3.16
N GLY A 64 0.79 -2.25 -3.85
CA GLY A 64 1.34 -2.36 -5.21
C GLY A 64 0.28 -2.41 -6.31
N VAL A 65 -0.80 -1.62 -6.21
CA VAL A 65 -1.85 -1.59 -7.24
C VAL A 65 -1.29 -1.03 -8.55
N THR A 66 -0.65 0.13 -8.50
CA THR A 66 0.03 0.75 -9.67
C THR A 66 1.04 -0.19 -10.30
N LEU A 67 1.82 -0.90 -9.49
CA LEU A 67 2.89 -1.77 -9.98
C LEU A 67 2.35 -2.96 -10.78
N VAL A 68 1.29 -3.61 -10.26
CA VAL A 68 0.61 -4.70 -10.98
C VAL A 68 0.03 -4.21 -12.30
N GLU A 69 -0.64 -3.06 -12.32
CA GLU A 69 -1.21 -2.51 -13.55
C GLU A 69 -0.13 -2.05 -14.54
N SER A 70 1.03 -1.58 -14.04
CA SER A 70 2.19 -1.27 -14.87
C SER A 70 2.73 -2.51 -15.57
N GLN A 71 2.89 -3.62 -14.83
CA GLN A 71 3.34 -4.89 -15.41
C GLN A 71 2.35 -5.41 -16.47
N ARG A 72 1.05 -5.30 -16.22
CA ARG A 72 0.00 -5.68 -17.19
C ARG A 72 0.03 -4.83 -18.45
N ALA A 73 0.47 -3.57 -18.35
CA ALA A 73 0.65 -2.69 -19.49
C ALA A 73 2.00 -2.90 -20.22
N GLY A 74 2.84 -3.84 -19.78
CA GLY A 74 4.15 -4.05 -20.38
C GLY A 74 5.23 -3.07 -19.92
N ILE A 75 5.00 -2.31 -18.84
CA ILE A 75 5.86 -1.19 -18.44
C ILE A 75 6.54 -1.47 -17.10
N GLU A 76 7.86 -1.31 -17.09
CA GLU A 76 8.68 -1.40 -15.89
C GLU A 76 8.23 -0.39 -14.83
N SER A 77 8.23 -0.80 -13.57
CA SER A 77 7.77 0.06 -12.48
C SER A 77 8.70 0.05 -11.26
N ILE A 78 8.64 1.14 -10.49
CA ILE A 78 9.26 1.24 -9.17
C ILE A 78 8.21 1.66 -8.15
N GLY A 79 8.16 0.94 -7.04
CA GLY A 79 7.33 1.27 -5.88
C GLY A 79 8.18 1.66 -4.68
N ILE A 80 7.80 2.73 -4.00
CA ILE A 80 8.44 3.19 -2.77
C ILE A 80 7.38 3.16 -1.68
N ASP A 81 7.72 2.64 -0.50
CA ASP A 81 6.88 2.80 0.68
C ASP A 81 7.73 2.80 1.94
N LEU A 82 7.32 3.60 2.93
CA LEU A 82 7.95 3.60 4.24
C LEU A 82 7.58 2.35 5.04
N ASN A 83 6.38 1.81 4.82
CA ASN A 83 5.87 0.68 5.58
C ASN A 83 6.44 -0.65 5.04
N PRO A 84 7.21 -1.42 5.84
CA PRO A 84 7.79 -2.68 5.37
C PRO A 84 6.73 -3.77 5.07
N ILE A 85 5.52 -3.64 5.60
CA ILE A 85 4.40 -4.51 5.23
C ILE A 85 3.92 -4.18 3.82
N ALA A 86 3.81 -2.90 3.47
CA ALA A 86 3.46 -2.48 2.12
C ALA A 86 4.48 -3.00 1.10
N THR A 87 5.78 -2.86 1.40
CA THR A 87 6.84 -3.32 0.51
C THR A 87 6.87 -4.85 0.36
N LEU A 88 6.66 -5.60 1.44
CA LEU A 88 6.50 -7.06 1.38
C LEU A 88 5.33 -7.47 0.48
N LEU A 89 4.17 -6.82 0.65
CA LEU A 89 2.97 -7.09 -0.13
C LEU A 89 3.17 -6.78 -1.61
N SER A 90 3.72 -5.61 -1.91
CA SER A 90 4.03 -5.19 -3.27
C SER A 90 5.01 -6.15 -3.93
N THR A 91 6.08 -6.54 -3.23
CA THR A 91 7.09 -7.49 -3.72
C THR A 91 6.47 -8.84 -4.08
N VAL A 92 5.72 -9.46 -3.15
CA VAL A 92 5.11 -10.77 -3.40
C VAL A 92 4.07 -10.73 -4.51
N LYS A 93 3.36 -9.60 -4.68
CA LYS A 93 2.37 -9.45 -5.74
C LYS A 93 3.00 -9.30 -7.12
N THR A 94 4.08 -8.52 -7.25
CA THR A 94 4.70 -8.22 -8.54
C THR A 94 5.76 -9.23 -8.95
N GLN A 95 6.32 -9.97 -8.00
CA GLN A 95 7.33 -11.00 -8.27
C GLN A 95 6.69 -12.32 -8.67
N GLU A 96 7.36 -13.09 -9.53
CA GLU A 96 6.96 -14.47 -9.82
C GLU A 96 6.97 -15.34 -8.56
N LEU A 97 5.93 -16.17 -8.41
CA LEU A 97 5.83 -17.11 -7.30
C LEU A 97 6.51 -18.43 -7.69
N SER A 98 7.49 -18.87 -6.90
CA SER A 98 8.19 -20.14 -7.13
C SER A 98 7.20 -21.31 -7.27
N PRO A 99 7.38 -22.23 -8.24
CA PRO A 99 6.55 -23.42 -8.38
C PRO A 99 6.55 -24.34 -7.14
N GLN A 100 7.61 -24.28 -6.33
CA GLN A 100 7.72 -25.07 -5.09
C GLN A 100 7.01 -24.43 -3.89
N PHE A 101 6.48 -23.21 -4.04
CA PHE A 101 5.90 -22.44 -2.94
C PHE A 101 4.83 -23.22 -2.18
N LEU A 102 3.83 -23.77 -2.89
CA LEU A 102 2.71 -24.43 -2.24
C LEU A 102 3.16 -25.70 -1.50
N GLU A 103 4.03 -26.50 -2.11
CA GLU A 103 4.60 -27.69 -1.49
C GLU A 103 5.33 -27.32 -0.18
N ILE A 104 6.16 -26.28 -0.20
CA ILE A 104 6.89 -25.81 0.98
C ILE A 104 5.94 -25.25 2.04
N ALA A 105 4.92 -24.49 1.65
CA ALA A 105 3.89 -23.98 2.57
C ALA A 105 3.18 -25.12 3.32
N LEU A 106 2.83 -26.20 2.60
CA LEU A 106 2.21 -27.38 3.18
C LEU A 106 3.18 -28.14 4.10
N LYS A 107 4.46 -28.23 3.75
CA LYS A 107 5.49 -28.80 4.65
C LYS A 107 5.63 -28.00 5.94
N VAL A 108 5.65 -26.67 5.86
CA VAL A 108 5.67 -25.78 7.04
C VAL A 108 4.44 -26.03 7.90
N PHE A 109 3.25 -26.04 7.31
CA PHE A 109 1.99 -26.33 8.01
C PHE A 109 2.04 -27.69 8.75
N SER A 110 2.44 -28.77 8.06
CA SER A 110 2.55 -30.09 8.67
C SER A 110 3.59 -30.13 9.79
N LYS A 111 4.71 -29.41 9.65
CA LYS A 111 5.74 -29.36 10.69
C LYS A 111 5.28 -28.63 11.94
N CYS A 112 4.52 -27.54 11.79
CA CYS A 112 3.97 -26.77 12.90
C CYS A 112 3.09 -27.63 13.83
N ALA A 113 2.31 -28.57 13.28
CA ALA A 113 1.47 -29.48 14.06
C ALA A 113 2.25 -30.44 14.97
N THR A 114 3.56 -30.64 14.72
CA THR A 114 4.40 -31.54 15.52
C THR A 114 4.94 -30.90 16.80
N TYR A 115 4.78 -29.59 16.97
CA TYR A 115 5.26 -28.87 18.15
C TYR A 115 4.40 -29.17 19.38
N LYS A 116 5.03 -29.68 20.45
CA LYS A 116 4.34 -30.06 21.69
C LYS A 116 4.16 -28.90 22.67
N LYS A 117 5.19 -28.07 22.92
CA LYS A 117 5.21 -26.85 23.78
C LYS A 117 6.60 -26.19 23.72
N GLY A 118 6.74 -24.96 24.23
CA GLY A 118 8.04 -24.37 24.60
C GLY A 118 8.74 -23.52 23.53
N VAL A 119 7.99 -22.72 22.77
CA VAL A 119 8.60 -21.70 21.89
C VAL A 119 8.87 -20.41 22.65
N ILE A 120 9.99 -19.76 22.32
CA ILE A 120 10.35 -18.46 22.88
C ILE A 120 9.59 -17.39 22.10
N ILE A 121 8.57 -16.81 22.72
CA ILE A 121 7.78 -15.73 22.13
C ILE A 121 8.65 -14.46 22.11
N PRO A 122 8.75 -13.76 20.96
CA PRO A 122 9.52 -12.52 20.88
C PRO A 122 8.95 -11.43 21.80
N PRO A 123 9.79 -10.53 22.33
CA PRO A 123 9.35 -9.47 23.23
C PRO A 123 8.59 -8.38 22.46
N ILE A 124 7.27 -8.56 22.30
CA ILE A 124 6.40 -7.60 21.62
C ILE A 124 5.60 -6.77 22.65
N PRO A 125 5.56 -5.42 22.53
CA PRO A 125 4.82 -4.57 23.46
C PRO A 125 3.31 -4.88 23.52
N ASN A 126 2.78 -4.97 24.75
CA ASN A 126 1.36 -5.20 25.05
C ASN A 126 0.77 -6.46 24.37
N LEU A 127 1.58 -7.48 24.12
CA LEU A 127 1.17 -8.63 23.31
C LEU A 127 -0.04 -9.38 23.89
N ASP A 128 -0.11 -9.57 25.21
CA ASP A 128 -1.18 -10.31 25.89
C ASP A 128 -2.56 -9.64 25.79
N HIS A 129 -2.57 -8.33 25.60
CA HIS A 129 -3.81 -7.59 25.36
C HIS A 129 -4.38 -7.89 23.97
N TRP A 130 -3.50 -8.06 22.96
CA TRP A 130 -3.90 -8.21 21.56
C TRP A 130 -3.92 -9.64 21.06
N PHE A 131 -3.25 -10.58 21.72
CA PHE A 131 -3.17 -11.97 21.29
C PHE A 131 -3.27 -12.91 22.48
N LYS A 132 -4.11 -13.93 22.36
CA LYS A 132 -4.12 -15.05 23.31
C LYS A 132 -2.79 -15.79 23.29
N LYS A 133 -2.35 -16.31 24.44
CA LYS A 133 -1.06 -17.04 24.57
C LYS A 133 -0.92 -18.17 23.55
N SER A 134 -1.96 -18.94 23.32
CA SER A 134 -1.99 -20.02 22.33
C SER A 134 -1.81 -19.52 20.88
N VAL A 135 -2.37 -18.36 20.54
CA VAL A 135 -2.16 -17.70 19.25
C VAL A 135 -0.74 -17.19 19.14
N GLN A 136 -0.19 -16.57 20.18
CA GLN A 136 1.21 -16.13 20.21
C GLN A 136 2.16 -17.31 19.95
N GLU A 137 1.93 -18.46 20.59
CA GLU A 137 2.67 -19.70 20.31
C GLU A 137 2.53 -20.13 18.84
N GLY A 138 1.32 -20.13 18.29
CA GLY A 138 1.06 -20.50 16.91
C GLY A 138 1.81 -19.63 15.89
N ILE A 139 1.77 -18.31 16.05
CA ILE A 139 2.48 -17.38 15.16
C ILE A 139 4.00 -17.59 15.29
N THR A 140 4.51 -17.75 16.52
CA THR A 140 5.93 -17.99 16.79
C THR A 140 6.42 -19.28 16.13
N ILE A 141 5.66 -20.37 16.21
CA ILE A 141 6.00 -21.65 15.57
C ILE A 141 6.08 -21.50 14.04
N LEU A 142 5.08 -20.85 13.43
CA LEU A 142 5.07 -20.61 11.99
C LEU A 142 6.31 -19.83 11.54
N LEU A 143 6.59 -18.71 12.20
CA LEU A 143 7.74 -17.88 11.86
C LEU A 143 9.07 -18.58 12.10
N THR A 144 9.16 -19.44 13.13
CA THR A 144 10.34 -20.27 13.39
C THR A 144 10.62 -21.23 12.23
N GLU A 145 9.60 -21.88 11.67
CA GLU A 145 9.77 -22.75 10.50
C GLU A 145 10.05 -21.95 9.22
N ILE A 146 9.35 -20.83 9.02
CA ILE A 146 9.56 -19.95 7.85
C ILE A 146 11.00 -19.40 7.83
N ASN A 147 11.57 -19.03 8.97
CA ASN A 147 12.93 -18.50 9.06
C ASN A 147 14.02 -19.55 8.76
N LYS A 148 13.68 -20.84 8.64
CA LYS A 148 14.61 -21.89 8.19
C LYS A 148 14.68 -21.99 6.67
N ILE A 149 13.74 -21.37 5.95
CA ILE A 149 13.70 -21.40 4.48
C ILE A 149 14.78 -20.46 3.94
N LYS A 150 15.73 -21.01 3.16
CA LYS A 150 16.85 -20.26 2.59
C LYS A 150 16.47 -19.40 1.38
N ASP A 151 15.45 -19.81 0.63
CA ASP A 151 14.96 -19.04 -0.51
C ASP A 151 14.11 -17.87 -0.01
N GLU A 152 14.66 -16.66 -0.07
CA GLU A 152 13.97 -15.45 0.41
C GLU A 152 12.70 -15.12 -0.36
N ARG A 153 12.57 -15.52 -1.64
CA ARG A 153 11.32 -15.30 -2.39
C ARG A 153 10.20 -16.14 -1.78
N ILE A 154 10.50 -17.41 -1.49
CA ILE A 154 9.56 -18.32 -0.85
C ILE A 154 9.30 -17.87 0.59
N ALA A 155 10.34 -17.54 1.35
CA ALA A 155 10.19 -17.07 2.74
C ALA A 155 9.32 -15.81 2.81
N ASN A 156 9.51 -14.84 1.92
CA ASN A 156 8.69 -13.62 1.86
C ASN A 156 7.24 -13.93 1.47
N ALA A 157 7.00 -14.84 0.52
CA ALA A 157 5.64 -15.29 0.20
C ALA A 157 4.95 -15.98 1.40
N LEU A 158 5.69 -16.73 2.23
CA LEU A 158 5.15 -17.32 3.45
C LEU A 158 4.91 -16.27 4.55
N ARG A 159 5.83 -15.30 4.73
CA ARG A 159 5.64 -14.15 5.64
C ARG A 159 4.45 -13.30 5.24
N PHE A 160 4.20 -13.14 3.94
CA PHE A 160 2.99 -12.51 3.42
C PHE A 160 1.72 -13.25 3.87
N CYS A 161 1.72 -14.59 3.81
CA CYS A 161 0.59 -15.40 4.29
C CYS A 161 0.39 -15.27 5.80
N VAL A 162 1.46 -15.19 6.60
CA VAL A 162 1.35 -14.91 8.04
C VAL A 162 0.78 -13.50 8.26
N SER A 163 1.31 -12.49 7.58
CA SER A 163 0.85 -11.09 7.67
C SER A 163 -0.63 -10.92 7.36
N SER A 164 -1.17 -11.73 6.43
CA SER A 164 -2.56 -11.64 6.00
C SER A 164 -3.55 -12.08 7.08
N ILE A 165 -3.11 -12.93 8.02
CA ILE A 165 -3.96 -13.49 9.07
C ILE A 165 -3.82 -12.80 10.42
N ILE A 166 -2.78 -11.97 10.63
CA ILE A 166 -2.44 -11.38 11.94
C ILE A 166 -3.65 -10.70 12.61
N VAL A 167 -4.36 -9.82 11.90
CA VAL A 167 -5.52 -9.12 12.47
C VAL A 167 -6.63 -10.11 12.81
N ARG A 168 -6.92 -11.06 11.92
CA ARG A 168 -7.98 -12.07 12.10
C ARG A 168 -7.76 -12.96 13.33
N VAL A 169 -6.51 -13.29 13.66
CA VAL A 169 -6.17 -14.11 14.84
C VAL A 169 -5.95 -13.29 16.10
N SER A 170 -5.95 -11.96 16.00
CA SER A 170 -5.78 -11.04 17.12
C SER A 170 -7.12 -10.60 17.71
N ASN A 171 -7.07 -9.96 18.87
CA ASN A 171 -8.19 -9.25 19.47
C ASN A 171 -8.50 -7.92 18.74
N GLN A 172 -7.80 -7.54 17.67
CA GLN A 172 -8.15 -6.34 16.91
C GLN A 172 -9.42 -6.58 16.09
N GLU A 173 -10.44 -5.73 16.29
CA GLU A 173 -11.77 -5.91 15.68
C GLU A 173 -11.72 -6.03 14.16
N SER A 174 -10.95 -5.16 13.50
CA SER A 174 -10.75 -5.24 12.05
C SER A 174 -9.48 -4.51 11.60
N ASP A 175 -9.14 -4.66 10.33
CA ASP A 175 -8.09 -3.87 9.67
C ASP A 175 -8.38 -2.37 9.65
N THR A 176 -9.60 -1.95 9.97
CA THR A 176 -10.09 -0.59 9.81
C THR A 176 -10.67 -0.01 11.09
N ARG A 177 -10.67 -0.79 12.18
CA ARG A 177 -11.03 -0.34 13.52
C ARG A 177 -10.06 -0.89 14.56
N TYR A 178 -9.27 0.02 15.12
CA TYR A 178 -8.30 -0.29 16.17
C TYR A 178 -8.99 -0.30 17.53
N ALA A 179 -9.74 -1.37 17.80
CA ALA A 179 -10.39 -1.64 19.07
C ALA A 179 -10.17 -3.11 19.44
N ALA A 180 -10.01 -3.39 20.74
CA ALA A 180 -9.89 -4.75 21.23
C ALA A 180 -11.29 -5.38 21.40
N VAL A 181 -11.49 -6.55 20.80
CA VAL A 181 -12.66 -7.43 20.97
C VAL A 181 -12.16 -8.82 21.35
N GLU A 182 -12.98 -9.58 22.06
CA GLU A 182 -12.62 -10.94 22.42
C GLU A 182 -12.56 -11.82 21.16
N ASN A 183 -11.43 -12.50 20.95
CA ASN A 183 -11.24 -13.45 19.87
C ASN A 183 -11.17 -14.88 20.44
N HIS A 184 -11.88 -15.82 19.82
CA HIS A 184 -11.96 -17.20 20.30
C HIS A 184 -10.98 -18.15 19.61
N LEU A 185 -10.23 -17.68 18.61
CA LEU A 185 -9.28 -18.51 17.88
C LEU A 185 -8.12 -18.98 18.78
N GLU A 186 -7.59 -20.14 18.43
CA GLU A 186 -6.54 -20.85 19.14
C GLU A 186 -5.37 -21.17 18.21
N ARG A 187 -4.32 -21.79 18.77
CA ARG A 187 -3.08 -22.15 18.08
C ARG A 187 -3.30 -22.85 16.72
N ASN A 188 -4.18 -23.85 16.69
CA ASN A 188 -4.39 -24.66 15.48
C ASN A 188 -5.17 -23.90 14.39
N ASP A 189 -5.96 -22.89 14.77
CA ASP A 189 -6.64 -22.02 13.82
C ASP A 189 -5.63 -21.15 13.08
N VAL A 190 -4.58 -20.67 13.76
CA VAL A 190 -3.47 -19.92 13.13
C VAL A 190 -2.85 -20.73 11.98
N PHE A 191 -2.55 -22.01 12.22
CA PHE A 191 -1.96 -22.90 11.21
C PHE A 191 -2.92 -23.12 10.03
N SER A 192 -4.20 -23.35 10.32
CA SER A 192 -5.23 -23.59 9.31
C SER A 192 -5.45 -22.35 8.44
N LEU A 193 -5.49 -21.16 9.04
CA LEU A 193 -5.62 -19.89 8.34
C LEU A 193 -4.38 -19.58 7.49
N PHE A 194 -3.19 -19.89 7.98
CA PHE A 194 -1.95 -19.78 7.20
C PHE A 194 -2.00 -20.66 5.94
N LYS A 195 -2.41 -21.93 6.08
CA LYS A 195 -2.56 -22.86 4.96
C LYS A 195 -3.53 -22.31 3.91
N LEU A 196 -4.71 -21.85 4.34
CA LEU A 196 -5.71 -21.24 3.46
C LEU A 196 -5.17 -19.98 2.75
N SER A 197 -4.40 -19.15 3.46
CA SER A 197 -3.76 -17.97 2.85
C SER A 197 -2.72 -18.37 1.80
N ALA A 198 -1.98 -19.46 2.00
CA ALA A 198 -1.00 -19.96 1.03
C ALA A 198 -1.69 -20.50 -0.23
N GLU A 199 -2.74 -21.30 -0.08
CA GLU A 199 -3.55 -21.81 -1.20
C GLU A 199 -4.18 -20.64 -1.99
N LYS A 200 -4.70 -19.63 -1.30
CA LYS A 200 -5.25 -18.42 -1.93
C LYS A 200 -4.18 -17.65 -2.73
N LEU A 201 -2.99 -17.45 -2.16
CA LEU A 201 -1.88 -16.79 -2.84
C LEU A 201 -1.45 -17.57 -4.08
N TRP A 202 -1.26 -18.88 -3.95
CA TRP A 202 -0.90 -19.78 -5.05
C TRP A 202 -1.91 -19.68 -6.20
N ASN A 203 -3.19 -19.86 -5.90
CA ASN A 203 -4.26 -19.81 -6.90
C ASN A 203 -4.30 -18.44 -7.60
N ALA A 204 -4.18 -17.33 -6.86
CA ALA A 204 -4.20 -16.01 -7.48
C ALA A 204 -2.99 -15.78 -8.41
N LYS A 205 -1.79 -16.22 -8.00
CA LYS A 205 -0.55 -16.01 -8.77
C LYS A 205 -0.43 -16.91 -10.00
N MET A 206 -0.91 -18.14 -9.95
CA MET A 206 -0.90 -19.03 -11.12
C MET A 206 -1.79 -18.53 -12.27
N HIS A 207 -2.84 -17.76 -11.97
CA HIS A 207 -3.70 -17.13 -12.98
C HIS A 207 -3.26 -15.71 -13.36
N ASN A 208 -2.19 -15.18 -12.75
CA ASN A 208 -1.70 -13.82 -12.98
C ASN A 208 -0.16 -13.82 -13.03
N GLN A 209 0.41 -14.41 -14.06
CA GLN A 209 1.85 -14.35 -14.32
C GLN A 209 2.20 -12.94 -14.81
N LEU A 210 3.11 -12.29 -14.09
CA LEU A 210 3.59 -10.93 -14.36
C LEU A 210 5.11 -11.03 -14.54
N GLU A 211 5.59 -10.75 -15.74
CA GLU A 211 7.01 -10.94 -16.11
C GLU A 211 7.80 -9.63 -16.19
N VAL A 212 7.09 -8.52 -16.38
CA VAL A 212 7.71 -7.19 -16.51
C VAL A 212 8.37 -6.80 -15.19
N PRO A 213 9.60 -6.28 -15.17
CA PRO A 213 10.27 -5.92 -13.93
C PRO A 213 9.52 -4.89 -13.09
N SER A 214 9.44 -5.15 -11.78
CA SER A 214 9.01 -4.19 -10.78
C SER A 214 9.99 -4.20 -9.60
N ARG A 215 10.50 -3.03 -9.22
CA ARG A 215 11.41 -2.90 -8.07
C ARG A 215 10.74 -2.16 -6.92
N ILE A 216 10.80 -2.74 -5.74
CA ILE A 216 10.22 -2.17 -4.53
C ILE A 216 11.36 -1.69 -3.62
N ILE A 217 11.22 -0.49 -3.05
CA ILE A 217 12.21 0.09 -2.14
C ILE A 217 11.50 0.51 -0.85
N ASN A 218 12.00 0.02 0.30
CA ASN A 218 11.51 0.47 1.59
C ASN A 218 12.25 1.73 2.03
N LYS A 219 11.62 2.89 1.86
CA LYS A 219 12.24 4.20 2.08
C LYS A 219 11.18 5.29 2.28
N ASP A 220 11.54 6.34 3.01
CA ASP A 220 10.79 7.60 3.04
C ASP A 220 10.84 8.28 1.65
N SER A 221 9.66 8.47 1.07
CA SER A 221 9.45 9.07 -0.25
C SER A 221 9.91 10.52 -0.35
N LEU A 222 9.99 11.23 0.79
CA LEU A 222 10.56 12.58 0.87
C LEU A 222 12.09 12.60 0.75
N GLN A 223 12.74 11.44 0.75
CA GLN A 223 14.19 11.27 0.68
C GLN A 223 14.63 10.57 -0.62
N LEU A 224 13.76 10.52 -1.62
CA LEU A 224 14.08 9.91 -2.92
C LEU A 224 15.13 10.73 -3.69
N THR A 225 16.05 9.99 -4.31
CA THR A 225 17.13 10.53 -5.15
C THR A 225 17.11 9.89 -6.53
N LYS A 226 17.80 10.50 -7.49
CA LYS A 226 17.97 9.93 -8.84
C LYS A 226 18.67 8.56 -8.80
N ALA A 227 19.60 8.36 -7.87
CA ALA A 227 20.32 7.10 -7.69
C ALA A 227 19.39 5.98 -7.21
N ASP A 228 18.41 6.29 -6.36
CA ASP A 228 17.44 5.31 -5.91
C ASP A 228 16.61 4.76 -7.06
N ILE A 229 16.32 5.55 -8.10
CA ILE A 229 15.44 5.20 -9.22
C ILE A 229 16.23 4.59 -10.40
N GLY A 230 17.36 5.19 -10.77
CA GLY A 230 18.25 4.69 -11.83
C GLY A 230 17.77 4.91 -13.27
N LYS A 231 16.52 5.32 -13.49
CA LYS A 231 15.92 5.62 -14.80
C LYS A 231 15.01 6.84 -14.70
N LYS A 232 14.74 7.51 -15.83
CA LYS A 232 13.79 8.61 -15.86
C LYS A 232 12.35 8.10 -15.71
N VAL A 233 11.54 8.86 -14.99
CA VAL A 233 10.13 8.53 -14.74
C VAL A 233 9.26 9.17 -15.81
N GLY A 234 8.40 8.39 -16.45
CA GLY A 234 7.47 8.87 -17.48
C GLY A 234 6.06 9.11 -16.97
N LEU A 235 5.69 8.40 -15.91
CA LEU A 235 4.39 8.52 -15.27
C LEU A 235 4.51 8.19 -13.79
N VAL A 236 3.97 9.05 -12.94
CA VAL A 236 3.77 8.78 -11.51
C VAL A 236 2.29 8.57 -11.26
N ILE A 237 1.92 7.49 -10.58
CA ILE A 237 0.54 7.25 -10.13
C ILE A 237 0.59 6.84 -8.69
N THR A 238 -0.08 7.59 -7.81
CA THR A 238 0.02 7.35 -6.37
C THR A 238 -1.17 7.88 -5.60
N SER A 239 -1.30 7.42 -4.36
CA SER A 239 -2.20 7.96 -3.36
C SER A 239 -1.41 8.11 -2.06
N PRO A 240 -0.93 9.34 -1.76
CA PRO A 240 -0.13 9.56 -0.57
C PRO A 240 -0.98 9.41 0.68
N PRO A 241 -0.40 9.14 1.86
CA PRO A 241 -1.11 9.35 3.11
C PRO A 241 -1.44 10.84 3.25
N TYR A 242 -2.66 11.15 3.67
CA TYR A 242 -3.14 12.51 3.91
C TYR A 242 -3.84 12.61 5.28
N PRO A 243 -3.93 13.81 5.87
CA PRO A 243 -4.35 13.97 7.26
C PRO A 243 -5.69 13.29 7.58
N ASN A 244 -5.74 12.51 8.66
CA ASN A 244 -6.92 11.77 9.11
C ASN A 244 -7.52 10.75 8.11
N ALA A 245 -6.75 10.30 7.11
CA ALA A 245 -7.17 9.24 6.18
C ALA A 245 -7.15 7.85 6.84
N TYR A 246 -5.97 7.40 7.25
CA TYR A 246 -5.70 6.09 7.84
C TYR A 246 -4.30 6.10 8.49
N GLU A 247 -4.13 5.46 9.65
CA GLU A 247 -2.84 5.43 10.36
C GLU A 247 -2.11 4.11 10.06
N TYR A 248 -1.35 4.06 8.96
CA TYR A 248 -0.77 2.80 8.47
C TYR A 248 0.17 2.16 9.51
N TRP A 249 0.99 2.95 10.21
CA TRP A 249 1.84 2.44 11.29
C TRP A 249 1.04 1.71 12.38
N LEU A 250 -0.10 2.28 12.80
CA LEU A 250 -0.91 1.80 13.93
C LEU A 250 -1.63 0.50 13.58
N TYR A 251 -2.25 0.44 12.40
CA TYR A 251 -3.02 -0.73 11.97
C TYR A 251 -2.14 -1.90 11.50
N HIS A 252 -0.91 -1.63 11.06
CA HIS A 252 0.05 -2.67 10.66
C HIS A 252 1.10 -2.98 11.75
N LYS A 253 1.04 -2.31 12.89
CA LYS A 253 1.96 -2.40 14.02
C LYS A 253 2.30 -3.82 14.45
N TYR A 254 1.28 -4.65 14.68
CA TYR A 254 1.49 -6.05 15.08
C TYR A 254 1.96 -6.95 13.94
N ARG A 255 1.65 -6.62 12.68
CA ARG A 255 2.28 -7.30 11.55
C ARG A 255 3.78 -7.01 11.49
N MET A 256 4.16 -5.76 11.73
CA MET A 256 5.57 -5.33 11.77
C MET A 256 6.33 -6.05 12.87
N TRP A 257 5.87 -5.99 14.12
CA TRP A 257 6.54 -6.68 15.23
C TRP A 257 6.66 -8.18 15.03
N TRP A 258 5.59 -8.86 14.60
CA TRP A 258 5.65 -10.29 14.35
C TRP A 258 6.66 -10.65 13.26
N LEU A 259 6.78 -9.83 12.21
CA LEU A 259 7.74 -10.05 11.13
C LEU A 259 9.15 -9.49 11.42
N GLY A 260 9.41 -8.98 12.62
CA GLY A 260 10.72 -8.50 13.04
C GLY A 260 11.06 -7.07 12.60
N PHE A 261 10.07 -6.28 12.17
CA PHE A 261 10.24 -4.86 11.87
C PHE A 261 9.92 -3.98 13.08
N ASP A 262 10.50 -2.78 13.12
CA ASP A 262 10.16 -1.77 14.13
C ASP A 262 9.07 -0.81 13.63
N PRO A 263 7.84 -0.88 14.16
CA PRO A 263 6.79 0.06 13.77
C PRO A 263 6.99 1.47 14.33
N LEU A 264 7.90 1.69 15.28
CA LEU A 264 8.19 3.03 15.80
C LEU A 264 8.97 3.87 14.80
N GLU A 265 9.91 3.27 14.06
CA GLU A 265 10.62 3.94 12.96
C GLU A 265 9.63 4.42 11.88
N VAL A 266 8.64 3.60 11.53
CA VAL A 266 7.58 3.96 10.59
C VAL A 266 6.72 5.08 11.16
N LYS A 267 6.30 4.99 12.43
CA LYS A 267 5.50 6.03 13.09
C LYS A 267 6.17 7.40 13.07
N GLU A 268 7.49 7.44 13.28
CA GLU A 268 8.25 8.70 13.32
C GLU A 268 8.35 9.39 11.96
N SER A 269 8.39 8.61 10.87
CA SER A 269 8.57 9.13 9.52
C SER A 269 7.28 9.18 8.69
N GLU A 270 6.16 8.61 9.17
CA GLU A 270 4.90 8.57 8.44
C GLU A 270 4.27 9.97 8.29
N ILE A 271 4.09 10.39 7.03
CA ILE A 271 3.35 11.60 6.65
C ILE A 271 1.88 11.46 7.09
N GLY A 272 1.29 12.50 7.66
CA GLY A 272 -0.14 12.52 7.95
C GLY A 272 -0.55 11.72 9.20
N ALA A 273 0.39 11.07 9.90
CA ALA A 273 0.08 10.25 11.06
C ALA A 273 -0.51 11.09 12.21
N ARG A 274 -1.67 10.67 12.73
CA ARG A 274 -2.47 11.42 13.71
C ARG A 274 -1.66 11.80 14.95
N ALA A 275 -0.75 10.93 15.40
CA ALA A 275 0.13 11.22 16.53
C ALA A 275 0.97 12.51 16.39
N HIS A 276 1.21 12.99 15.16
CA HIS A 276 1.92 14.24 14.89
C HIS A 276 1.00 15.48 14.98
N TYR A 277 -0.31 15.31 14.73
CA TYR A 277 -1.33 16.36 14.80
C TYR A 277 -1.98 16.51 16.19
N PHE A 278 -1.53 15.77 17.21
CA PHE A 278 -2.06 15.79 18.60
C PHE A 278 -0.95 15.95 19.68
N LYS A 279 0.30 16.25 19.30
CA LYS A 279 1.42 16.59 20.21
C LYS A 279 1.46 18.08 20.51
N LYS A 280 1.98 18.49 21.68
CA LYS A 280 2.10 19.91 22.15
C LYS A 280 2.55 20.92 21.07
N ASN A 281 3.42 20.52 20.13
CA ASN A 281 3.73 21.22 18.87
C ASN A 281 3.08 20.44 17.70
N HIS A 282 1.84 20.78 17.38
CA HIS A 282 1.00 20.00 16.46
C HIS A 282 1.41 20.27 15.01
N GLN A 283 1.51 19.22 14.19
CA GLN A 283 1.54 19.43 12.75
C GLN A 283 0.25 20.12 12.29
N THR A 284 0.35 21.03 11.33
CA THR A 284 -0.81 21.76 10.76
C THR A 284 -1.04 21.37 9.29
N ALA A 285 -2.05 21.96 8.66
CA ALA A 285 -2.19 21.87 7.21
C ALA A 285 -0.94 22.41 6.48
N ASP A 286 -0.21 23.37 7.07
CA ASP A 286 1.01 23.93 6.50
C ASP A 286 2.15 22.90 6.44
N ASP A 287 2.28 22.03 7.44
CA ASP A 287 3.28 20.95 7.40
C ASP A 287 3.00 19.98 6.26
N PHE A 288 1.72 19.65 6.03
CA PHE A 288 1.33 18.82 4.89
C PHE A 288 1.65 19.53 3.56
N ILE A 289 1.40 20.84 3.45
CA ILE A 289 1.78 21.64 2.28
C ILE A 289 3.29 21.58 2.06
N ILE A 290 4.11 21.80 3.09
CA ILE A 290 5.59 21.77 2.99
C ILE A 290 6.07 20.38 2.54
N GLN A 291 5.51 19.31 3.11
CA GLN A 291 5.83 17.94 2.72
C GLN A 291 5.45 17.66 1.26
N MET A 292 4.27 18.10 0.81
CA MET A 292 3.84 17.95 -0.58
C MET A 292 4.70 18.78 -1.54
N GLU A 293 5.07 20.02 -1.19
CA GLU A 293 6.00 20.83 -1.99
C GLU A 293 7.36 20.14 -2.14
N LYS A 294 7.89 19.56 -1.05
CA LYS A 294 9.15 18.80 -1.08
C LYS A 294 9.04 17.56 -1.97
N LEU A 295 7.96 16.79 -1.83
CA LEU A 295 7.67 15.61 -2.64
C LEU A 295 7.60 15.99 -4.13
N LEU A 296 6.77 16.97 -4.48
CA LEU A 296 6.57 17.43 -5.86
C LEU A 296 7.89 17.89 -6.50
N ARG A 297 8.73 18.62 -5.75
CA ARG A 297 10.06 19.02 -6.21
C ARG A 297 10.97 17.82 -6.47
N SER A 298 10.94 16.81 -5.60
CA SER A 298 11.69 15.57 -5.81
C SER A 298 11.19 14.83 -7.07
N LEU A 299 9.88 14.62 -7.20
CA LEU A 299 9.26 13.97 -8.36
C LEU A 299 9.59 14.71 -9.67
N ALA A 300 9.50 16.04 -9.69
CA ALA A 300 9.85 16.84 -10.87
C ALA A 300 11.30 16.63 -11.32
N SER A 301 12.22 16.38 -10.38
CA SER A 301 13.64 16.11 -10.68
C SER A 301 13.89 14.71 -11.26
N LEU A 302 13.04 13.74 -10.89
CA LEU A 302 13.07 12.34 -11.34
C LEU A 302 12.39 12.16 -12.70
N CYS A 303 11.36 12.96 -12.98
CA CYS A 303 10.58 12.91 -14.20
C CYS A 303 11.38 13.27 -15.46
N ALA A 304 10.99 12.65 -16.58
CA ALA A 304 11.34 13.11 -17.93
C ALA A 304 10.51 14.33 -18.32
N LYS A 305 10.94 15.05 -19.36
CA LYS A 305 10.12 16.07 -20.00
C LYS A 305 8.87 15.41 -20.60
N GLY A 306 7.70 16.02 -20.41
CA GLY A 306 6.40 15.51 -20.84
C GLY A 306 5.79 14.45 -19.93
N ALA A 307 6.48 14.04 -18.86
CA ALA A 307 5.98 13.03 -17.92
C ALA A 307 4.80 13.57 -17.09
N PHE A 308 3.85 12.69 -16.77
CA PHE A 308 2.70 13.02 -15.93
C PHE A 308 2.90 12.58 -14.48
N VAL A 309 2.30 13.32 -13.55
CA VAL A 309 2.28 13.00 -12.13
C VAL A 309 0.83 13.05 -11.63
N CYS A 310 0.30 11.90 -11.26
CA CYS A 310 -1.10 11.70 -10.92
C CYS A 310 -1.26 11.32 -9.45
N PHE A 311 -2.03 12.12 -8.72
CA PHE A 311 -2.38 11.88 -7.32
C PHE A 311 -3.85 11.51 -7.21
N VAL A 312 -4.14 10.42 -6.50
CA VAL A 312 -5.49 10.03 -6.10
C VAL A 312 -5.66 10.40 -4.62
N ILE A 313 -6.53 11.34 -4.31
CA ILE A 313 -6.64 11.91 -2.97
C ILE A 313 -8.08 12.24 -2.59
N GLY A 314 -8.45 11.93 -1.35
CA GLY A 314 -9.71 12.37 -0.76
C GLY A 314 -9.57 13.69 -0.01
N GLN A 315 -10.69 14.25 0.41
CA GLN A 315 -10.69 15.37 1.36
C GLN A 315 -10.32 14.89 2.77
N SER A 316 -9.73 15.79 3.56
CA SER A 316 -9.43 15.58 4.97
C SER A 316 -10.33 16.45 5.84
N LYS A 317 -10.48 16.08 7.11
CA LYS A 317 -11.09 16.95 8.12
C LYS A 317 -10.14 17.12 9.30
N ILE A 318 -9.61 18.31 9.54
CA ILE A 318 -8.69 18.61 10.65
C ILE A 318 -9.39 19.61 11.58
N HIS A 319 -9.49 19.28 12.88
CA HIS A 319 -10.13 20.14 13.90
C HIS A 319 -11.53 20.68 13.57
N GLY A 320 -12.30 20.01 12.71
CA GLY A 320 -13.63 20.47 12.31
C GLY A 320 -13.68 21.07 10.90
N GLU A 321 -12.54 21.47 10.35
CA GLU A 321 -12.41 22.13 9.06
C GLU A 321 -12.11 21.13 7.94
N ILE A 322 -12.70 21.36 6.77
CA ILE A 322 -12.44 20.56 5.57
C ILE A 322 -11.15 21.06 4.94
N ILE A 323 -10.24 20.13 4.68
CA ILE A 323 -8.99 20.40 3.96
C ILE A 323 -9.12 19.81 2.55
N GLU A 324 -9.06 20.70 1.57
CA GLU A 324 -9.12 20.42 0.14
C GLU A 324 -7.72 20.02 -0.37
N ASN A 325 -7.34 18.78 -0.08
CA ASN A 325 -6.01 18.25 -0.38
C ASN A 325 -5.66 18.33 -1.88
N GLU A 326 -6.66 18.21 -2.76
CA GLU A 326 -6.51 18.34 -4.20
C GLU A 326 -6.07 19.75 -4.60
N LYS A 327 -6.59 20.78 -3.93
CA LYS A 327 -6.17 22.18 -4.15
C LYS A 327 -4.78 22.43 -3.60
N ILE A 328 -4.45 21.84 -2.45
CA ILE A 328 -3.10 21.91 -1.88
C ILE A 328 -2.07 21.39 -2.89
N ILE A 329 -2.29 20.19 -3.43
CA ILE A 329 -1.37 19.59 -4.42
C ILE A 329 -1.32 20.42 -5.70
N ALA A 330 -2.46 20.86 -6.23
CA ALA A 330 -2.52 21.67 -7.45
C ALA A 330 -1.77 23.01 -7.30
N ASN A 331 -1.96 23.70 -6.17
CA ASN A 331 -1.29 24.98 -5.87
C ASN A 331 0.22 24.81 -5.63
N ALA A 332 0.62 23.69 -5.02
CA ALA A 332 2.02 23.36 -4.77
C ALA A 332 2.78 22.94 -6.05
N ALA A 333 2.08 22.51 -7.10
CA ALA A 333 2.66 21.97 -8.33
C ALA A 333 3.68 22.94 -8.96
N LEU A 334 3.31 24.21 -9.14
CA LEU A 334 4.17 25.20 -9.80
C LEU A 334 5.49 25.41 -9.05
N LYS A 335 5.42 25.53 -7.71
CA LYS A 335 6.62 25.63 -6.86
C LYS A 335 7.47 24.37 -6.88
N GLY A 336 6.83 23.21 -7.08
CA GLY A 336 7.48 21.91 -7.27
C GLY A 336 8.10 21.73 -8.66
N GLY A 337 7.87 22.64 -9.61
CA GLY A 337 8.39 22.53 -10.97
C GLY A 337 7.56 21.60 -11.88
N LEU A 338 6.26 21.51 -11.60
CA LEU A 338 5.23 20.81 -12.36
C LEU A 338 4.09 21.79 -12.71
N THR A 339 3.37 21.53 -13.79
CA THR A 339 2.19 22.31 -14.17
C THR A 339 0.93 21.52 -13.84
N HIS A 340 -0.08 22.16 -13.26
CA HIS A 340 -1.39 21.54 -13.05
C HIS A 340 -2.14 21.46 -14.38
N ILE A 341 -2.63 20.26 -14.72
CA ILE A 341 -3.34 19.97 -15.97
C ILE A 341 -4.82 19.79 -15.68
N ALA A 342 -5.15 18.89 -14.74
CA ALA A 342 -6.53 18.54 -14.41
C ALA A 342 -6.73 18.27 -12.92
N THR A 343 -7.94 18.51 -12.44
CA THR A 343 -8.46 17.84 -11.24
C THR A 343 -9.80 17.22 -11.59
N ILE A 344 -9.87 15.89 -11.53
CA ILE A 344 -11.08 15.13 -11.87
C ILE A 344 -11.71 14.64 -10.57
N LYS A 345 -12.98 14.97 -10.37
CA LYS A 345 -13.77 14.51 -9.22
C LYS A 345 -14.44 13.18 -9.56
N ARG A 346 -14.41 12.22 -8.63
CA ARG A 346 -15.09 10.92 -8.73
C ARG A 346 -15.83 10.56 -7.45
N MET A 347 -16.81 9.68 -7.55
CA MET A 347 -17.64 9.21 -6.46
C MET A 347 -17.25 7.79 -6.01
N ILE A 348 -16.86 7.65 -4.75
CA ILE A 348 -16.58 6.34 -4.14
C ILE A 348 -17.89 5.65 -3.75
N ARG A 349 -18.16 4.50 -4.36
CA ARG A 349 -19.28 3.62 -3.97
C ARG A 349 -19.11 3.13 -2.53
N SER A 350 -20.19 3.13 -1.75
CA SER A 350 -20.21 2.72 -0.33
C SER A 350 -19.66 1.32 -0.08
N GLY A 351 -19.89 0.36 -0.99
CA GLY A 351 -19.39 -1.02 -0.90
C GLY A 351 -17.91 -1.22 -1.28
N ARG A 352 -17.24 -0.19 -1.82
CA ARG A 352 -15.80 -0.23 -2.15
C ARG A 352 -14.94 0.60 -1.17
N LYS A 353 -15.56 1.17 -0.13
CA LYS A 353 -14.83 1.86 0.91
C LYS A 353 -14.10 0.85 1.78
N SER A 354 -12.77 0.93 1.79
CA SER A 354 -11.98 0.19 2.75
C SER A 354 -12.14 0.74 4.16
N PHE A 355 -12.49 2.02 4.35
CA PHE A 355 -12.52 2.67 5.66
C PHE A 355 -13.77 3.56 5.81
N ASN A 356 -14.53 3.35 6.89
CA ASN A 356 -15.72 4.13 7.23
C ASN A 356 -15.58 4.67 8.66
N LEU A 357 -14.97 5.84 8.82
CA LEU A 357 -15.18 6.60 10.05
C LEU A 357 -16.63 7.12 10.05
N SER A 358 -17.36 6.87 11.12
CA SER A 358 -18.73 7.36 11.34
C SER A 358 -18.90 8.88 11.15
N HIS A 359 -17.79 9.63 11.22
CA HIS A 359 -17.74 11.09 11.08
C HIS A 359 -17.22 11.59 9.72
N ALA A 360 -16.78 10.71 8.83
CA ALA A 360 -16.25 11.07 7.50
C ALA A 360 -17.12 10.44 6.40
N ARG A 361 -18.28 11.04 6.12
CA ARG A 361 -19.09 10.75 4.93
C ARG A 361 -18.46 11.33 3.65
N ILE A 362 -17.14 11.24 3.52
CA ILE A 362 -16.44 11.71 2.32
C ILE A 362 -16.69 10.64 1.26
N LYS A 363 -17.57 10.96 0.29
CA LYS A 363 -17.90 10.10 -0.85
C LYS A 363 -17.09 10.48 -2.09
N GLU A 364 -16.25 11.49 -1.97
CA GLU A 364 -15.57 12.14 -3.09
C GLU A 364 -14.07 11.85 -2.99
N GLU A 365 -13.49 11.53 -4.13
CA GLU A 365 -12.06 11.41 -4.34
C GLU A 365 -11.71 12.21 -5.58
N PHE A 366 -10.48 12.68 -5.64
CA PHE A 366 -9.99 13.54 -6.71
C PHE A 366 -8.75 12.92 -7.33
N ILE A 367 -8.67 13.02 -8.65
CA ILE A 367 -7.48 12.66 -9.42
C ILE A 367 -6.87 13.97 -9.89
N VAL A 368 -5.76 14.36 -9.26
CA VAL A 368 -4.99 15.55 -9.63
C VAL A 368 -3.92 15.12 -10.63
N ILE A 369 -3.95 15.70 -11.82
CA ILE A 369 -3.04 15.40 -12.92
C ILE A 369 -2.14 16.61 -13.13
N LEU A 370 -0.84 16.38 -12.98
CA LEU A 370 0.21 17.36 -13.20
C LEU A 370 1.13 16.89 -14.34
N GLN A 371 1.89 17.80 -14.94
CA GLN A 371 2.86 17.46 -15.97
C GLN A 371 4.20 18.16 -15.75
N LYS A 372 5.27 17.44 -16.08
CA LYS A 372 6.62 18.00 -16.19
C LYS A 372 6.81 18.63 -17.58
N GLN A 373 6.82 19.95 -17.64
CA GLN A 373 7.08 20.72 -18.87
C GLN A 373 8.53 20.62 -19.34
#